data_AF-A0A0S2DNT0-F1
#
_entry.id   AF-A0A0S2DNT0-F1
#
_cell.length_a   1.000
_cell.length_b   1.000
_cell.length_c   1.000
_cell.angle_alpha   90.00
_cell.angle_beta   90.00
_cell.angle_gamma   90.00
#
_symmetry.space_group_name_H-M   'P 1'
#
loop_
_entity.id
_entity.type
_entity.pdbx_description
1 polymer ?
#
loop_
_entity_poly.entity_id
_entity_poly.type
_entity_poly.pdbx_seq_one_letter_code
_entity_poly.pdbx_strand_id
1 'polypeptide(L)'
;MSRTTVARTFCSGARFGAAWSRMPWFGAAALATALALSAPARALPPELERSLARLPAPVQARIRANGARWDGWSEAQRHEFAQRAAHWNQLDAAERGARRERYLAWQALSADERAQAQAAAARYAALPPEQRQALRAQFDALDRSERRGWLLGPTLGADYPALQPLLAQLPQEQHATLLAALRGLSAAQRKDLAVLVQRTPPQERERLRAGLLATPAAQRGTWLHDALAR
;
A
#
# COMPACT_ATOMS: atom_id res chain seq x y z
N MET A 1 -16.72 -48.01 -24.39
CA MET A 1 -16.57 -47.71 -22.94
C MET A 1 -15.45 -48.59 -22.43
N SER A 2 -14.23 -48.05 -22.30
CA SER A 2 -13.05 -48.82 -21.86
C SER A 2 -12.55 -48.22 -20.56
N ARG A 3 -12.71 -48.95 -19.46
CA ARG A 3 -12.04 -48.69 -18.18
C ARG A 3 -11.04 -49.83 -17.96
N THR A 4 -9.76 -49.50 -18.02
CA THR A 4 -8.67 -50.41 -17.69
C THR A 4 -8.26 -50.20 -16.24
N THR A 5 -8.30 -51.29 -15.49
CA THR A 5 -7.81 -51.53 -14.14
C THR A 5 -6.30 -51.34 -14.01
N VAL A 6 -5.82 -50.70 -12.92
CA VAL A 6 -4.53 -51.05 -12.30
C VAL A 6 -4.63 -50.93 -10.77
N ALA A 7 -4.34 -52.05 -10.10
CA ALA A 7 -4.12 -52.26 -8.67
C ALA A 7 -2.72 -51.70 -8.25
N ARG A 8 -2.51 -51.12 -7.06
CA ARG A 8 -2.05 -51.77 -5.80
C ARG A 8 -0.79 -52.66 -6.05
N THR A 9 0.38 -52.55 -5.40
CA THR A 9 0.76 -52.22 -4.02
C THR A 9 2.31 -52.30 -3.88
N PHE A 10 2.92 -51.54 -2.93
CA PHE A 10 4.19 -51.80 -2.20
C PHE A 10 5.56 -51.69 -2.94
N CYS A 11 6.70 -51.32 -2.32
CA CYS A 11 7.08 -50.94 -0.96
C CYS A 11 8.50 -50.28 -0.96
N SER A 12 8.91 -49.78 0.21
CA SER A 12 10.27 -49.45 0.68
C SER A 12 10.83 -48.06 0.28
N GLY A 13 11.38 -47.22 1.15
CA GLY A 13 11.81 -47.36 2.55
C GLY A 13 13.17 -46.66 2.73
N ALA A 14 13.24 -45.62 3.58
CA ALA A 14 14.42 -45.13 4.32
C ALA A 14 14.13 -43.70 4.85
N ARG A 15 13.75 -43.51 6.12
CA ARG A 15 14.65 -43.26 7.27
C ARG A 15 15.64 -42.12 7.05
N PHE A 16 15.23 -40.89 7.38
CA PHE A 16 16.17 -39.80 7.68
C PHE A 16 16.54 -39.84 9.16
N GLY A 17 17.82 -40.11 9.41
CA GLY A 17 18.44 -40.17 10.72
C GLY A 17 18.72 -38.79 11.30
N ALA A 18 18.57 -38.72 12.61
CA ALA A 18 19.13 -37.69 13.48
C ALA A 18 20.67 -37.72 13.47
N ALA A 19 21.26 -36.59 13.90
CA ALA A 19 22.54 -36.44 14.59
C ALA A 19 23.41 -35.35 13.96
N TRP A 20 23.32 -34.12 14.48
CA TRP A 20 24.46 -33.20 14.47
C TRP A 20 24.73 -32.78 15.92
N SER A 21 25.60 -33.59 16.50
CA SER A 21 26.21 -33.45 17.81
C SER A 21 27.30 -32.37 17.79
N ARG A 22 27.37 -31.60 18.89
CA ARG A 22 28.58 -31.21 19.65
C ARG A 22 29.61 -30.24 19.03
N MET A 23 29.61 -29.01 19.59
CA MET A 23 30.72 -28.23 20.18
C MET A 23 31.95 -27.82 19.31
N PRO A 24 32.80 -26.83 19.72
CA PRO A 24 32.90 -26.17 21.02
C PRO A 24 32.93 -24.62 21.03
N TRP A 25 32.47 -24.12 22.17
CA TRP A 25 33.02 -23.06 23.02
C TRP A 25 34.45 -22.56 22.68
N PHE A 26 34.56 -21.30 22.27
CA PHE A 26 35.64 -20.38 22.65
C PHE A 26 34.91 -19.19 23.29
N GLY A 27 35.16 -18.81 24.55
CA GLY A 27 36.47 -18.54 25.13
C GLY A 27 36.67 -17.03 25.04
N ALA A 28 36.50 -16.36 26.18
CA ALA A 28 36.44 -14.92 26.32
C ALA A 28 37.61 -14.15 25.71
N ALA A 29 37.33 -12.95 25.20
CA ALA A 29 38.27 -11.84 25.22
C ALA A 29 37.50 -10.56 25.53
N ALA A 30 37.48 -10.22 26.82
CA ALA A 30 37.20 -8.87 27.26
C ALA A 30 38.34 -7.98 26.78
N LEU A 31 38.01 -6.93 26.02
CA LEU A 31 38.82 -5.73 25.92
C LEU A 31 37.87 -4.54 26.01
N ALA A 32 37.69 -4.09 27.24
CA ALA A 32 37.30 -2.73 27.52
C ALA A 32 38.52 -1.85 27.22
N THR A 33 38.41 -0.99 26.22
CA THR A 33 39.26 0.21 26.15
C THR A 33 38.39 1.42 25.84
N ALA A 34 38.57 2.40 26.71
CA ALA A 34 37.89 3.67 26.85
C ALA A 34 37.92 4.58 25.61
N LEU A 35 36.87 5.40 25.52
CA LEU A 35 36.78 6.70 24.85
C LEU A 35 37.38 6.80 23.44
N ALA A 36 36.55 6.52 22.43
CA ALA A 36 36.56 7.35 21.24
C ALA A 36 35.71 8.59 21.56
N LEU A 37 36.38 9.72 21.79
CA LEU A 37 35.80 11.04 21.65
C LEU A 37 35.02 11.11 20.32
N SER A 38 33.79 11.63 20.39
CA SER A 38 33.05 12.25 19.28
C SER A 38 33.34 11.68 17.89
N ALA A 39 32.78 10.52 17.54
CA ALA A 39 32.71 10.12 16.14
C ALA A 39 31.50 10.83 15.49
N PRO A 40 31.68 11.85 14.63
CA PRO A 40 30.59 12.34 13.81
C PRO A 40 30.26 11.27 12.76
N ALA A 41 28.96 11.06 12.54
CA ALA A 41 28.34 10.25 11.47
C ALA A 41 29.00 8.88 11.23
N ARG A 42 28.38 7.82 11.76
CA ARG A 42 28.83 6.44 11.51
C ARG A 42 28.68 6.15 10.02
N ALA A 43 29.78 6.23 9.27
CA ALA A 43 29.85 5.72 7.91
C ALA A 43 29.29 4.29 7.89
N LEU A 44 28.48 3.97 6.89
CA LEU A 44 27.88 2.64 6.76
C LEU A 44 29.00 1.59 6.71
N PRO A 45 28.84 0.41 7.32
CA PRO A 45 29.83 -0.67 7.17
C PRO A 45 30.13 -0.92 5.68
N PRO A 46 31.38 -1.22 5.29
CA PRO A 46 31.76 -1.34 3.88
C PRO A 46 30.99 -2.44 3.12
N GLU A 47 30.49 -3.47 3.82
CA GLU A 47 29.59 -4.50 3.29
C GLU A 47 28.24 -3.90 2.84
N LEU A 48 27.74 -2.97 3.66
CA LEU A 48 26.47 -2.27 3.46
C LEU A 48 26.62 -1.20 2.38
N GLU A 49 27.76 -0.52 2.28
CA GLU A 49 28.07 0.40 1.19
C GLU A 49 28.11 -0.30 -0.16
N ARG A 50 28.80 -1.45 -0.25
CA ARG A 50 28.81 -2.30 -1.46
C ARG A 50 27.41 -2.77 -1.85
N SER A 51 26.56 -3.05 -0.86
CA SER A 51 25.17 -3.43 -1.11
C SER A 51 24.31 -2.24 -1.54
N LEU A 52 24.54 -1.06 -0.96
CA LEU A 52 23.87 0.18 -1.34
C LEU A 52 24.20 0.58 -2.77
N ALA A 53 25.46 0.45 -3.20
CA ALA A 53 25.91 0.78 -4.55
C ALA A 53 25.19 -0.03 -5.65
N ARG A 54 24.65 -1.22 -5.30
CA ARG A 54 23.89 -2.09 -6.22
C ARG A 54 22.41 -1.71 -6.35
N LEU A 55 21.90 -0.81 -5.51
CA LEU A 55 20.49 -0.40 -5.52
C LEU A 55 20.26 0.76 -6.51
N PRO A 56 19.02 0.96 -7.01
CA PRO A 56 18.71 2.12 -7.85
C PRO A 56 19.02 3.44 -7.14
N ALA A 57 19.54 4.44 -7.87
CA ALA A 57 19.90 5.75 -7.34
C ALA A 57 18.85 6.41 -6.40
N PRO A 58 17.54 6.43 -6.72
CA PRO A 58 16.54 7.00 -5.80
C PRO A 58 16.43 6.24 -4.48
N VAL A 59 16.64 4.91 -4.49
CA VAL A 59 16.66 4.09 -3.28
C VAL A 59 17.91 4.41 -2.46
N GLN A 60 19.06 4.56 -3.12
CA GLN A 60 20.31 4.95 -2.44
C GLN A 60 20.16 6.29 -1.72
N ALA A 61 19.64 7.31 -2.42
CA ALA A 61 19.42 8.64 -1.87
C ALA A 61 18.49 8.59 -0.64
N ARG A 62 17.41 7.81 -0.71
CA ARG A 62 16.49 7.64 0.43
C ARG A 62 17.14 6.98 1.64
N ILE A 63 17.96 5.95 1.43
CA ILE A 63 18.69 5.29 2.53
C ILE A 63 19.68 6.25 3.16
N ARG A 64 20.47 6.99 2.37
CA ARG A 64 21.41 7.99 2.89
C ARG A 64 20.70 9.11 3.67
N ALA A 65 19.58 9.62 3.14
CA ALA A 65 18.77 10.63 3.84
C ALA A 65 18.22 10.11 5.17
N ASN A 66 17.82 8.84 5.24
CA ASN A 66 17.39 8.23 6.50
C ASN A 66 18.56 8.04 7.48
N GLY A 67 19.74 7.68 7.00
CA GLY A 67 20.96 7.62 7.81
C GLY A 67 21.32 8.97 8.41
N ALA A 68 21.38 10.03 7.60
CA ALA A 68 21.62 11.39 8.09
C ALA A 68 20.58 11.86 9.11
N ARG A 69 19.30 11.49 8.92
CA ARG A 69 18.23 11.76 9.89
C ARG A 69 18.45 11.03 11.21
N TRP A 70 18.83 9.76 11.15
CA TRP A 70 19.16 8.95 12.32
C TRP A 70 20.36 9.50 13.09
N ASP A 71 21.39 9.92 12.38
CA ASP A 71 22.58 10.53 12.99
C ASP A 71 22.24 11.81 13.74
N GLY A 72 21.31 12.61 13.21
CA GLY A 72 20.77 13.81 13.86
C GLY A 72 19.77 13.56 14.99
N TRP A 73 19.35 12.32 15.25
CA TRP A 73 18.41 12.01 16.34
C TRP A 73 19.07 11.97 17.71
N SER A 74 18.41 12.57 18.70
CA SER A 74 18.74 12.42 20.11
C SER A 74 18.52 10.98 20.58
N GLU A 75 19.09 10.62 21.73
CA GLU A 75 18.89 9.30 22.34
C GLU A 75 17.40 9.02 22.62
N ALA A 76 16.66 10.03 23.10
CA ALA A 76 15.21 9.91 23.30
C ALA A 76 14.48 9.58 21.98
N GLN A 77 14.80 10.28 20.89
CA GLN A 77 14.19 10.01 19.57
C GLN A 77 14.54 8.62 19.04
N ARG A 78 15.77 8.16 19.25
CA ARG A 78 16.21 6.80 18.90
C ARG A 78 15.48 5.74 19.72
N HIS A 79 15.29 5.99 21.02
CA HIS A 79 14.53 5.10 21.91
C HIS A 79 13.05 5.00 21.52
N GLU A 80 12.39 6.13 21.24
CA GLU A 80 11.01 6.12 20.73
C GLU A 80 10.90 5.37 19.40
N PHE A 81 11.86 5.55 18.50
CA PHE A 81 11.88 4.79 17.25
C PHE A 81 12.03 3.29 17.51
N ALA A 82 12.93 2.88 18.41
CA ALA A 82 13.12 1.48 18.77
C ALA A 82 11.83 0.87 19.34
N GLN A 83 11.08 1.60 20.18
CA GLN A 83 9.78 1.17 20.67
C GLN A 83 8.76 1.00 19.52
N ARG A 84 8.66 1.97 18.61
CA ARG A 84 7.78 1.87 17.44
C ARG A 84 8.16 0.70 16.53
N ALA A 85 9.46 0.45 16.35
CA ALA A 85 9.96 -0.67 15.55
C ALA A 85 9.67 -2.01 16.22
N ALA A 86 9.83 -2.12 17.54
CA ALA A 86 9.45 -3.31 18.29
C ALA A 86 7.95 -3.60 18.17
N HIS A 87 7.10 -2.59 18.33
CA HIS A 87 5.65 -2.72 18.11
C HIS A 87 5.33 -3.15 16.68
N TRP A 88 5.99 -2.58 15.67
CA TRP A 88 5.83 -2.98 14.28
C TRP A 88 6.19 -4.45 14.03
N ASN A 89 7.27 -4.94 14.64
CA ASN A 89 7.72 -6.32 14.48
C ASN A 89 6.79 -7.34 15.15
N GLN A 90 6.03 -6.93 16.16
CA GLN A 90 5.02 -7.75 16.83
C GLN A 90 3.72 -7.93 16.01
N LEU A 91 3.44 -7.02 15.07
CA LEU A 91 2.26 -7.11 14.21
C LEU A 91 2.34 -8.34 13.30
N ASP A 92 1.20 -8.95 13.00
CA ASP A 92 1.16 -10.05 12.05
C ASP A 92 1.39 -9.59 10.59
N ALA A 93 1.49 -10.54 9.66
CA ALA A 93 1.73 -10.21 8.25
C ALA A 93 0.57 -9.43 7.60
N ALA A 94 -0.68 -9.72 7.98
CA ALA A 94 -1.86 -9.08 7.43
C ALA A 94 -1.98 -7.63 7.92
N GLU A 95 -1.74 -7.38 9.20
CA GLU A 95 -1.72 -6.05 9.81
C GLU A 95 -0.61 -5.18 9.23
N ARG A 96 0.60 -5.74 9.08
CA ARG A 96 1.71 -5.03 8.41
C ARG A 96 1.35 -4.71 6.96
N GLY A 97 0.70 -5.64 6.25
CA GLY A 97 0.19 -5.43 4.90
C GLY A 97 -0.80 -4.26 4.84
N ALA A 98 -1.82 -4.26 5.69
CA ALA A 98 -2.84 -3.20 5.74
C ALA A 98 -2.25 -1.83 6.11
N ARG A 99 -1.27 -1.77 7.03
CA ARG A 99 -0.58 -0.51 7.37
C ARG A 99 0.28 0.01 6.21
N ARG A 100 1.00 -0.88 5.50
CA ARG A 100 1.76 -0.52 4.29
C ARG A 100 0.86 0.00 3.19
N GLU A 101 -0.28 -0.66 2.96
CA GLU A 101 -1.25 -0.24 1.97
C GLU A 101 -1.79 1.18 2.27
N ARG A 102 -2.22 1.43 3.51
CA ARG A 102 -2.67 2.77 3.94
C ARG A 102 -1.58 3.82 3.78
N TYR A 103 -0.33 3.47 4.07
CA TYR A 103 0.79 4.38 3.87
C TYR A 103 1.02 4.71 2.39
N LEU A 104 1.01 3.70 1.51
CA LEU A 104 1.15 3.92 0.06
C LEU A 104 -0.01 4.73 -0.51
N ALA A 105 -1.24 4.45 -0.06
CA ALA A 105 -2.43 5.22 -0.41
C ALA A 105 -2.27 6.70 -0.01
N TRP A 106 -1.84 6.97 1.23
CA TRP A 106 -1.53 8.32 1.70
C TRP A 106 -0.44 9.01 0.84
N GLN A 107 0.61 8.28 0.47
CA GLN A 107 1.67 8.79 -0.40
C GLN A 107 1.17 9.09 -1.82
N ALA A 108 0.14 8.40 -2.30
CA ALA A 108 -0.43 8.62 -3.63
C ALA A 108 -1.41 9.81 -3.69
N LEU A 109 -1.91 10.30 -2.55
CA LEU A 109 -2.80 11.48 -2.49
C LEU A 109 -2.07 12.76 -2.92
N SER A 110 -2.79 13.65 -3.60
CA SER A 110 -2.32 15.02 -3.87
C SER A 110 -2.18 15.84 -2.57
N ALA A 111 -1.51 16.98 -2.64
CA ALA A 111 -1.40 17.89 -1.48
C ALA A 111 -2.80 18.33 -0.99
N ASP A 112 -3.70 18.66 -1.91
CA ASP A 112 -5.07 19.08 -1.58
C ASP A 112 -5.88 17.94 -0.96
N GLU A 113 -5.76 16.72 -1.49
CA GLU A 113 -6.43 15.53 -0.92
C GLU A 113 -5.92 15.23 0.48
N ARG A 114 -4.61 15.37 0.73
CA ARG A 114 -4.02 15.23 2.07
C ARG A 114 -4.53 16.30 3.02
N ALA A 115 -4.63 17.56 2.58
CA ALA A 115 -5.15 18.65 3.39
C ALA A 115 -6.64 18.41 3.75
N GLN A 116 -7.46 17.99 2.79
CA GLN A 116 -8.86 17.62 3.04
C GLN A 116 -8.98 16.45 4.02
N ALA A 117 -8.17 15.40 3.86
CA ALA A 117 -8.15 14.26 4.77
C ALA A 117 -7.73 14.65 6.19
N GLN A 118 -6.72 15.52 6.35
CA GLN A 118 -6.30 16.05 7.65
C GLN A 118 -7.40 16.90 8.30
N ALA A 119 -8.05 17.79 7.53
CA ALA A 119 -9.17 18.58 8.02
C ALA A 119 -10.35 17.70 8.46
N ALA A 120 -10.64 16.63 7.71
CA ALA A 120 -11.65 15.64 8.09
C ALA A 120 -11.27 14.89 9.37
N ALA A 121 -10.01 14.50 9.53
CA ALA A 121 -9.51 13.86 10.75
C ALA A 121 -9.62 14.77 11.97
N ALA A 122 -9.31 16.07 11.83
CA ALA A 122 -9.47 17.06 12.90
C ALA A 122 -10.94 17.23 13.31
N ARG A 123 -11.85 17.35 12.34
CA ARG A 123 -13.31 17.40 12.60
C ARG A 123 -13.79 16.14 13.30
N TYR A 124 -13.39 14.97 12.81
CA TYR A 124 -13.73 13.69 13.42
C TYR A 124 -13.23 13.57 14.86
N ALA A 125 -11.99 14.02 15.14
CA ALA A 125 -11.43 14.01 16.48
C ALA A 125 -12.19 14.92 17.45
N ALA A 126 -12.76 16.03 16.97
CA ALA A 126 -13.55 16.96 17.76
C ALA A 126 -14.99 16.48 18.06
N LEU A 127 -15.46 15.41 17.41
CA LEU A 127 -16.79 14.86 17.67
C LEU A 127 -16.89 14.22 19.06
N PRO A 128 -18.08 14.25 19.71
CA PRO A 128 -18.34 13.49 20.92
C PRO A 128 -18.06 11.98 20.73
N PRO A 129 -17.61 11.26 21.79
CA PRO A 129 -17.26 9.85 21.69
C PRO A 129 -18.34 8.97 21.06
N GLU A 130 -19.60 9.19 21.40
CA GLU A 130 -20.75 8.44 20.86
C GLU A 130 -20.91 8.63 19.34
N GLN A 131 -20.76 9.87 18.87
CA GLN A 131 -20.83 10.16 17.43
C GLN A 131 -19.65 9.54 16.68
N ARG A 132 -18.45 9.55 17.27
CA ARG A 132 -17.29 8.85 16.70
C ARG A 132 -17.53 7.34 16.63
N GLN A 133 -18.06 6.74 17.69
CA GLN A 133 -18.42 5.32 17.74
C GLN A 133 -19.44 4.97 16.64
N ALA A 134 -20.48 5.79 16.49
CA ALA A 134 -21.51 5.59 15.46
C ALA A 134 -20.93 5.64 14.04
N LEU A 135 -20.10 6.64 13.74
CA LEU A 135 -19.42 6.76 12.44
C LEU A 135 -18.45 5.59 12.20
N ARG A 136 -17.74 5.15 13.23
CA ARG A 136 -16.85 4.00 13.13
C ARG A 136 -17.63 2.72 12.83
N ALA A 137 -18.75 2.49 13.50
CA ALA A 137 -19.62 1.35 13.26
C ALA A 137 -20.18 1.37 11.83
N GLN A 138 -20.61 2.54 11.34
CA GLN A 138 -21.05 2.69 9.94
C GLN A 138 -19.94 2.35 8.96
N PHE A 139 -18.71 2.83 9.19
CA PHE A 139 -17.58 2.52 8.33
C PHE A 139 -17.21 1.03 8.38
N ASP A 140 -17.21 0.41 9.56
CA ASP A 140 -16.89 -1.01 9.72
C ASP A 140 -17.96 -1.93 9.12
N ALA A 141 -19.20 -1.46 8.99
CA ALA A 141 -20.30 -2.14 8.32
C ALA A 141 -20.20 -2.10 6.78
N LEU A 142 -19.35 -1.22 6.20
CA LEU A 142 -19.11 -1.20 4.76
C LEU A 142 -18.38 -2.45 4.28
N ASP A 143 -18.70 -2.86 3.06
CA ASP A 143 -18.02 -3.97 2.41
C ASP A 143 -16.52 -3.71 2.28
N ARG A 144 -15.74 -4.79 2.25
CA ARG A 144 -14.27 -4.70 2.19
C ARG A 144 -13.79 -3.91 0.97
N SER A 145 -14.46 -4.07 -0.18
CA SER A 145 -14.16 -3.33 -1.41
C SER A 145 -14.41 -1.84 -1.24
N GLU A 146 -15.52 -1.46 -0.62
CA GLU A 146 -15.89 -0.06 -0.39
C GLU A 146 -14.94 0.61 0.60
N ARG A 147 -14.63 -0.06 1.71
CA ARG A 147 -13.61 0.42 2.67
C ARG A 147 -12.26 0.63 2.00
N ARG A 148 -11.87 -0.27 1.08
CA ARG A 148 -10.64 -0.15 0.30
C ARG A 148 -10.72 0.99 -0.72
N GLY A 149 -11.90 1.28 -1.27
CA GLY A 149 -12.16 2.42 -2.14
C GLY A 149 -11.79 3.76 -1.52
N TRP A 150 -12.03 3.93 -0.22
CA TRP A 150 -11.64 5.13 0.53
C TRP A 150 -10.13 5.38 0.56
N LEU A 151 -9.29 4.39 0.25
CA LEU A 151 -7.84 4.58 0.10
C LEU A 151 -7.48 5.44 -1.12
N LEU A 152 -8.39 5.59 -2.10
CA LEU A 152 -8.18 6.46 -3.25
C LEU A 152 -8.24 7.96 -2.91
N GLY A 153 -8.63 8.29 -1.68
CA GLY A 153 -8.73 9.66 -1.18
C GLY A 153 -10.17 10.18 -1.15
N PRO A 154 -10.37 11.39 -0.60
CA PRO A 154 -11.70 11.99 -0.45
C PRO A 154 -12.39 12.28 -1.79
N THR A 155 -11.63 12.51 -2.86
CA THR A 155 -12.16 12.81 -4.20
C THR A 155 -12.89 11.63 -4.82
N LEU A 156 -12.32 10.42 -4.71
CA LEU A 156 -12.83 9.23 -5.39
C LEU A 156 -13.45 8.20 -4.44
N GLY A 157 -13.14 8.24 -3.15
CA GLY A 157 -13.51 7.20 -2.20
C GLY A 157 -15.01 6.94 -2.11
N ALA A 158 -15.82 8.01 -2.06
CA ALA A 158 -17.28 7.92 -2.01
C ALA A 158 -17.89 7.40 -3.31
N ASP A 159 -17.29 7.74 -4.45
CA ASP A 159 -17.78 7.35 -5.78
C ASP A 159 -17.26 5.95 -6.20
N TYR A 160 -16.30 5.40 -5.46
CA TYR A 160 -15.62 4.15 -5.81
C TYR A 160 -16.57 2.97 -6.02
N PRO A 161 -17.58 2.70 -5.18
CA PRO A 161 -18.44 1.54 -5.39
C PRO A 161 -19.11 1.53 -6.77
N ALA A 162 -19.52 2.70 -7.26
CA ALA A 162 -20.16 2.83 -8.57
C ALA A 162 -19.15 2.81 -9.74
N LEU A 163 -17.90 3.20 -9.49
CA LEU A 163 -16.82 3.21 -10.49
C LEU A 163 -15.98 1.93 -10.51
N GLN A 164 -16.08 1.08 -9.48
CA GLN A 164 -15.31 -0.15 -9.31
C GLN A 164 -15.37 -1.10 -10.52
N PRO A 165 -16.50 -1.26 -11.23
CA PRO A 165 -16.55 -2.12 -12.41
C PRO A 165 -15.66 -1.65 -13.56
N LEU A 166 -15.30 -0.36 -13.64
CA LEU A 166 -14.29 0.12 -14.60
C LEU A 166 -12.88 -0.31 -14.21
N LEU A 167 -12.60 -0.42 -12.91
CA LEU A 167 -11.26 -0.70 -12.41
C LEU A 167 -10.95 -2.20 -12.31
N ALA A 168 -11.97 -3.05 -12.21
CA ALA A 168 -11.83 -4.48 -11.91
C ALA A 168 -10.98 -5.29 -12.92
N GLN A 169 -10.92 -4.90 -14.19
CA GLN A 169 -10.21 -5.61 -15.26
C GLN A 169 -9.12 -4.76 -15.93
N LEU A 170 -8.69 -3.69 -15.27
CA LEU A 170 -7.69 -2.79 -15.83
C LEU A 170 -6.28 -3.36 -15.61
N PRO A 171 -5.40 -3.42 -16.63
CA PRO A 171 -3.99 -3.79 -16.44
C PRO A 171 -3.29 -2.77 -15.54
N GLN A 172 -2.43 -3.23 -14.63
CA GLN A 172 -1.80 -2.42 -13.58
C GLN A 172 -1.17 -1.12 -14.10
N GLU A 173 -0.56 -1.14 -15.29
CA GLU A 173 0.09 0.03 -15.90
C GLU A 173 -0.89 1.15 -16.28
N GLN A 174 -2.15 0.82 -16.55
CA GLN A 174 -3.18 1.80 -16.89
C GLN A 174 -3.92 2.37 -15.67
N HIS A 175 -3.72 1.79 -14.47
CA HIS A 175 -4.41 2.22 -13.24
C HIS A 175 -4.13 3.68 -12.92
N ALA A 176 -2.87 4.10 -12.98
CA ALA A 176 -2.48 5.47 -12.67
C ALA A 176 -3.15 6.47 -13.62
N THR A 177 -3.15 6.18 -14.93
CA THR A 177 -3.76 7.02 -15.96
C THR A 177 -5.27 7.14 -15.79
N LEU A 178 -5.97 6.03 -15.53
CA LEU A 178 -7.42 6.08 -15.32
C LEU A 178 -7.76 6.83 -14.02
N LEU A 179 -7.06 6.58 -12.91
CA LEU A 179 -7.29 7.29 -11.66
C LEU A 179 -7.04 8.80 -11.82
N ALA A 180 -6.02 9.21 -12.56
CA ALA A 180 -5.78 10.61 -12.89
C ALA A 180 -6.93 11.20 -13.72
N ALA A 181 -7.43 10.48 -14.72
CA ALA A 181 -8.58 10.90 -15.51
C ALA A 181 -9.84 11.07 -14.65
N LEU A 182 -10.12 10.12 -13.74
CA LEU A 182 -11.25 10.17 -12.81
C LEU A 182 -11.15 11.35 -11.84
N ARG A 183 -9.96 11.66 -11.32
CA ARG A 183 -9.73 12.85 -10.47
C ARG A 183 -9.95 14.16 -11.22
N GLY A 184 -9.69 14.18 -12.53
CA GLY A 184 -9.93 15.35 -13.38
C GLY A 184 -11.42 15.59 -13.71
N LEU A 185 -12.30 14.62 -13.46
CA LEU A 185 -13.75 14.80 -13.62
C LEU A 185 -14.34 15.55 -12.43
N SER A 186 -15.34 16.39 -12.67
CA SER A 186 -16.16 16.97 -11.60
C SER A 186 -16.99 15.89 -10.90
N ALA A 187 -17.51 16.19 -9.70
CA ALA A 187 -18.40 15.26 -8.99
C ALA A 187 -19.65 14.88 -9.81
N ALA A 188 -20.22 15.83 -10.56
CA ALA A 188 -21.34 15.57 -11.46
C ALA A 188 -20.93 14.62 -12.59
N GLN A 189 -19.79 14.89 -13.24
CA GLN A 189 -19.27 14.03 -14.32
C GLN A 189 -18.93 12.61 -13.84
N ARG A 190 -18.46 12.43 -12.61
CA ARG A 190 -18.24 11.09 -12.05
C ARG A 190 -19.54 10.33 -11.81
N LYS A 191 -20.61 11.03 -11.42
CA LYS A 191 -21.96 10.44 -11.32
C LYS A 191 -22.50 10.05 -12.69
N ASP A 192 -22.34 10.91 -13.69
CA ASP A 192 -22.70 10.61 -15.09
C ASP A 192 -21.96 9.37 -15.61
N LEU A 193 -20.65 9.31 -15.35
CA LEU A 193 -19.85 8.14 -15.67
C LEU A 193 -20.34 6.89 -14.94
N ALA A 194 -20.67 6.99 -13.64
CA ALA A 194 -21.22 5.86 -12.89
C ALA A 194 -22.51 5.31 -13.51
N VAL A 195 -23.40 6.18 -14.00
CA VAL A 195 -24.61 5.75 -14.74
C VAL A 195 -24.23 4.99 -16.02
N LEU A 196 -23.27 5.50 -16.81
CA LEU A 196 -22.78 4.80 -17.99
C LEU A 196 -22.19 3.42 -17.65
N VAL A 197 -21.41 3.33 -16.57
CA VAL A 197 -20.80 2.07 -16.11
C VAL A 197 -21.85 1.02 -15.76
N GLN A 198 -22.95 1.44 -15.13
CA GLN A 198 -24.07 0.55 -14.81
C GLN A 198 -24.79 0.06 -16.08
N ARG A 199 -24.94 0.92 -17.09
CA ARG A 199 -25.56 0.58 -18.38
C ARG A 199 -24.64 -0.24 -19.31
N THR A 200 -23.33 -0.18 -19.09
CA THR A 200 -22.35 -0.81 -19.99
C THR A 200 -22.07 -2.27 -19.57
N PRO A 201 -22.34 -3.26 -20.44
CA PRO A 201 -22.07 -4.66 -20.16
C PRO A 201 -20.54 -4.90 -19.99
N PRO A 202 -20.12 -5.93 -19.24
CA PRO A 202 -18.70 -6.15 -18.91
C PRO A 202 -17.75 -6.13 -20.12
N GLN A 203 -18.17 -6.68 -21.26
CA GLN A 203 -17.39 -6.79 -22.49
C GLN A 203 -17.12 -5.43 -23.14
N GLU A 204 -18.00 -4.45 -22.94
CA GLU A 204 -17.90 -3.12 -23.56
C GLU A 204 -17.21 -2.08 -22.66
N ARG A 205 -16.93 -2.43 -21.40
CA ARG A 205 -16.29 -1.50 -20.45
C ARG A 205 -14.90 -1.07 -20.89
N GLU A 206 -14.18 -1.91 -21.63
CA GLU A 206 -12.90 -1.52 -22.22
C GLU A 206 -13.09 -0.34 -23.19
N ARG A 207 -14.10 -0.41 -24.06
CA ARG A 207 -14.42 0.67 -24.99
C ARG A 207 -14.82 1.95 -24.27
N LEU A 208 -15.59 1.84 -23.18
CA LEU A 208 -15.94 2.98 -22.34
C LEU A 208 -14.70 3.64 -21.72
N ARG A 209 -13.77 2.83 -21.19
CA ARG A 209 -12.48 3.33 -20.66
C ARG A 209 -11.63 4.00 -21.74
N ALA A 210 -11.47 3.33 -22.90
CA ALA A 210 -10.68 3.85 -24.01
C ALA A 210 -11.25 5.18 -24.52
N GLY A 211 -12.57 5.30 -24.63
CA GLY A 211 -13.25 6.54 -24.98
C GLY A 211 -12.93 7.67 -24.00
N LEU A 212 -13.09 7.44 -22.69
CA LEU A 212 -12.78 8.43 -21.66
C LEU A 212 -11.31 8.90 -21.71
N LEU A 213 -10.38 7.97 -21.93
CA LEU A 213 -8.94 8.26 -21.97
C LEU A 213 -8.52 8.95 -23.27
N ALA A 214 -9.17 8.64 -24.40
CA ALA A 214 -8.92 9.28 -25.69
C ALA A 214 -9.49 10.71 -25.76
N THR A 215 -10.56 11.01 -25.03
CA THR A 215 -11.14 12.35 -24.99
C THR A 215 -10.25 13.31 -24.18
N PRO A 216 -9.86 14.47 -24.74
CA PRO A 216 -9.15 15.51 -24.02
C PRO A 216 -9.89 15.95 -22.76
N ALA A 217 -9.17 16.25 -21.67
CA ALA A 217 -9.78 16.52 -20.36
C ALA A 217 -10.89 17.59 -20.41
N ALA A 218 -10.70 18.66 -21.19
CA ALA A 218 -11.67 19.75 -21.35
C ALA A 218 -12.98 19.31 -22.04
N GLN A 219 -12.95 18.24 -22.85
CA GLN A 219 -14.09 17.76 -23.64
C GLN A 219 -14.81 16.57 -23.00
N ARG A 220 -14.28 16.01 -21.90
CA ARG A 220 -14.86 14.82 -21.25
C ARG A 220 -16.29 15.06 -20.75
N GLY A 221 -16.63 16.28 -20.33
CA GLY A 221 -17.99 16.63 -19.92
C GLY A 221 -19.01 16.47 -21.06
N THR A 222 -18.73 17.06 -22.22
CA THR A 222 -19.56 16.93 -23.42
C THR A 222 -19.65 15.48 -23.87
N TRP A 223 -18.52 14.77 -23.91
CA TRP A 223 -18.50 13.36 -24.29
C TRP A 223 -19.36 12.47 -23.36
N LEU A 224 -19.33 12.70 -22.04
CA LEU A 224 -20.18 11.99 -21.08
C LEU A 224 -21.67 12.26 -21.33
N HIS A 225 -22.02 13.53 -21.59
CA HIS A 225 -23.39 13.93 -21.90
C HIS A 225 -23.90 13.23 -23.17
N ASP A 226 -23.12 13.28 -24.25
CA ASP A 226 -23.48 12.63 -25.52
C ASP A 226 -23.57 11.11 -25.38
N ALA A 227 -22.74 10.51 -24.51
CA ALA A 227 -22.79 9.07 -24.23
C ALA A 227 -24.03 8.65 -23.45
N LEU A 228 -24.56 9.51 -22.59
CA LEU A 228 -25.79 9.24 -21.82
C LEU A 228 -27.06 9.38 -22.64
N ALA A 229 -27.03 10.17 -23.71
CA ALA A 229 -28.16 10.43 -24.60
C ALA A 229 -28.37 9.35 -25.67
N ARG A 230 -27.40 8.44 -25.84
CA ARG A 230 -27.50 7.27 -26.72
C ARG A 230 -28.14 6.09 -25.99
#